data_AF-A0A355TXP9-F1
#
_entry.id   AF-A0A355TXP9-F1
#
_cell.length_a   1.000
_cell.length_b   1.000
_cell.length_c   1.000
_cell.angle_alpha   90.00
_cell.angle_beta   90.00
_cell.angle_gamma   90.00
#
_symmetry.space_group_name_H-M   'P 1'
#
loop_
_entity.id
_entity.type
_entity.pdbx_description
1 polymer ?
#
loop_
_entity_poly.entity_id
_entity_poly.type
_entity_poly.pdbx_seq_one_letter_code
_entity_poly.pdbx_strand_id
1 'polypeptide(L)'
;RNTLLKKRREEIDITFKAIYDYLINLDGENYFNIIYKLCSKLSGKQGEILFNGKDLKRLPNDFETKLASTGLNAKISKNTADITGGFILKCGDIEENMSFSSMLSDRREQIEDLINRELFAE
;
A
#
# COMPACT_ATOMS: atom_id res chain seq x y z
N ARG A 1 11.12 -28.62 17.26
CA ARG A 1 11.73 -27.45 16.58
C ARG A 1 10.85 -26.88 15.46
N ASN A 2 10.27 -27.70 14.56
CA ASN A 2 9.42 -27.19 13.46
C ASN A 2 8.08 -26.55 13.91
N THR A 3 7.51 -27.00 15.04
CA THR A 3 6.20 -26.51 15.53
C THR A 3 6.25 -25.06 16.03
N LEU A 4 7.36 -24.64 16.65
CA LEU A 4 7.54 -23.27 17.15
C LEU A 4 7.74 -22.29 16.00
N LEU A 5 8.56 -22.66 15.01
CA LEU A 5 8.78 -21.85 13.80
C LEU A 5 7.50 -21.71 12.98
N LYS A 6 6.67 -22.75 12.91
CA LYS A 6 5.38 -22.70 12.24
C LYS A 6 4.41 -21.74 12.93
N LYS A 7 4.26 -21.85 14.26
CA LYS A 7 3.44 -20.92 15.04
C LYS A 7 3.92 -19.47 14.91
N ARG A 8 5.24 -19.23 14.89
CA ARG A 8 5.80 -17.87 14.67
C ARG A 8 5.37 -17.29 13.32
N ARG A 9 5.47 -18.05 12.23
CA ARG A 9 5.03 -17.59 10.90
C ARG A 9 3.53 -17.33 10.86
N GLU A 10 2.73 -18.18 11.51
CA GLU A 10 1.28 -17.99 11.60
C GLU A 10 0.90 -16.70 12.33
N GLU A 11 1.51 -16.38 13.47
CA GLU A 11 1.27 -15.12 14.21
C GLU A 11 1.65 -13.88 13.40
N ILE A 12 2.78 -13.95 12.69
CA ILE A 12 3.23 -12.91 11.77
C ILE A 12 2.19 -12.71 10.66
N ASP A 13 1.76 -13.79 9.99
CA ASP A 13 0.79 -13.73 8.90
C ASP A 13 -0.58 -13.20 9.36
N ILE A 14 -1.02 -13.54 10.59
CA ILE A 14 -2.23 -12.99 11.20
C ILE A 14 -2.10 -11.47 11.37
N THR A 15 -0.96 -11.01 11.88
CA THR A 15 -0.70 -9.58 12.08
C THR A 15 -0.67 -8.83 10.74
N PHE A 16 -0.01 -9.40 9.73
CA PHE A 16 0.00 -8.85 8.37
C PHE A 16 -1.40 -8.71 7.80
N LYS A 17 -2.21 -9.76 7.94
CA LYS A 17 -3.59 -9.76 7.48
C LYS A 17 -4.42 -8.71 8.21
N ALA A 18 -4.26 -8.57 9.52
CA ALA A 18 -4.98 -7.56 10.30
C ALA A 18 -4.63 -6.12 9.87
N ILE A 19 -3.35 -5.83 9.62
CA ILE A 19 -2.91 -4.51 9.11
C ILE A 19 -3.46 -4.27 7.71
N TYR A 20 -3.39 -5.28 6.85
CA TYR A 20 -3.93 -5.19 5.50
C TYR A 20 -5.44 -4.93 5.49
N ASP A 21 -6.19 -5.72 6.27
CA ASP A 21 -7.64 -5.60 6.42
C ASP A 21 -8.00 -4.23 7.01
N TYR A 22 -7.22 -3.72 7.97
CA TYR A 22 -7.38 -2.36 8.48
C TYR A 22 -7.23 -1.32 7.36
N LEU A 23 -6.14 -1.38 6.59
CA LEU A 23 -5.84 -0.43 5.52
C LEU A 23 -6.91 -0.39 4.42
N ILE A 24 -7.43 -1.55 3.98
CA ILE A 24 -8.46 -1.61 2.92
C ILE A 24 -9.85 -1.18 3.40
N ASN A 25 -10.11 -1.25 4.70
CA ASN A 25 -11.38 -0.91 5.33
C ASN A 25 -11.42 0.51 5.91
N LEU A 26 -10.32 1.27 5.81
CA LEU A 26 -10.32 2.69 6.13
C LEU A 26 -11.38 3.44 5.30
N ASP A 27 -11.97 4.45 5.93
CA ASP A 27 -12.80 5.44 5.25
C ASP A 27 -12.00 6.17 4.15
N GLY A 28 -12.71 6.78 3.21
CA GLY A 28 -12.09 7.43 2.06
C GLY A 28 -11.03 8.46 2.45
N GLU A 29 -11.29 9.29 3.47
CA GLU A 29 -10.36 10.34 3.86
C GLU A 29 -9.05 9.76 4.40
N ASN A 30 -9.13 8.85 5.39
CA ASN A 30 -7.93 8.23 5.96
C ASN A 30 -7.19 7.36 4.94
N TYR A 31 -7.93 6.64 4.09
CA TYR A 31 -7.36 5.85 3.01
C TYR A 31 -6.55 6.72 2.05
N PHE A 32 -7.14 7.78 1.49
CA PHE A 32 -6.46 8.63 0.51
C PHE A 32 -5.36 9.48 1.16
N ASN A 33 -5.46 9.83 2.44
CA ASN A 33 -4.34 10.43 3.18
C ASN A 33 -3.10 9.54 3.19
N ILE A 34 -3.27 8.21 3.31
CA ILE A 34 -2.16 7.28 3.16
C ILE A 34 -1.68 7.25 1.72
N ILE A 35 -2.58 7.19 0.73
CA ILE A 35 -2.21 7.22 -0.70
C ILE A 35 -1.35 8.46 -1.02
N TYR A 36 -1.70 9.66 -0.56
CA TYR A 36 -0.87 10.86 -0.80
C TYR A 36 0.53 10.75 -0.17
N LYS A 37 0.63 10.15 1.03
CA LYS A 37 1.94 9.87 1.65
C LYS A 37 2.77 8.86 0.86
N LEU A 38 2.11 7.98 0.08
CA LEU A 38 2.79 7.07 -0.82
C LEU A 38 3.21 7.78 -2.11
N CYS A 39 2.33 8.60 -2.69
CA CYS A 39 2.63 9.43 -3.84
C CYS A 39 3.82 10.37 -3.58
N SER A 40 3.93 10.95 -2.38
CA SER A 40 5.06 11.83 -2.04
C SER A 40 6.42 11.12 -2.02
N LYS A 41 6.45 9.80 -1.79
CA LYS A 41 7.68 9.00 -1.93
C LYS A 41 8.12 8.82 -3.39
N LEU A 42 7.19 9.01 -4.32
CA LEU A 42 7.40 8.94 -5.76
C LEU A 42 7.54 10.34 -6.37
N SER A 43 7.76 11.37 -5.55
CA SER A 43 7.97 12.75 -6.00
C SER A 43 9.08 12.82 -7.06
N GLY A 44 8.83 13.56 -8.14
CA GLY A 44 9.71 13.65 -9.30
C GLY A 44 9.48 12.57 -10.36
N LYS A 45 8.67 11.53 -10.10
CA LYS A 45 8.20 10.61 -11.13
C LYS A 45 7.00 11.19 -11.90
N GLN A 46 6.74 10.64 -13.07
CA GLN A 46 5.60 11.00 -13.90
C GLN A 46 4.98 9.78 -14.57
N GLY A 47 3.66 9.78 -14.73
CA GLY A 47 2.98 8.63 -15.33
C GLY A 47 1.47 8.61 -15.13
N GLU A 48 0.92 7.40 -15.03
CA GLU A 48 -0.49 7.17 -14.75
C GLU A 48 -0.67 6.34 -13.49
N ILE A 49 -1.61 6.74 -12.64
CA ILE A 49 -2.00 6.00 -11.45
C ILE A 49 -3.21 5.13 -11.80
N LEU A 50 -3.05 3.82 -11.66
CA LEU A 50 -4.12 2.85 -11.82
C LEU A 50 -4.61 2.43 -10.43
N PHE A 51 -5.88 2.70 -10.18
CA PHE A 51 -6.60 2.25 -8.99
C PHE A 51 -7.45 1.03 -9.32
N ASN A 52 -7.96 0.36 -8.29
CA ASN A 52 -9.00 -0.65 -8.52
C ASN A 52 -10.38 0.00 -8.74
N GLY A 53 -11.35 -0.82 -9.16
CA GLY A 53 -12.70 -0.33 -9.44
C GLY A 53 -13.43 0.23 -8.21
N LYS A 54 -13.08 -0.20 -6.99
CA LYS A 54 -13.66 0.32 -5.74
C LYS A 54 -13.14 1.73 -5.45
N ASP A 55 -11.83 1.91 -5.55
CA ASP A 55 -11.11 3.15 -5.23
C ASP A 55 -11.41 4.26 -6.21
N LEU A 56 -11.51 3.94 -7.52
CA LEU A 56 -11.94 4.90 -8.52
C LEU A 56 -13.32 5.50 -8.21
N LYS A 57 -14.24 4.71 -7.61
CA LYS A 57 -15.59 5.19 -7.25
C LYS A 57 -15.62 6.04 -5.99
N ARG A 58 -14.68 5.84 -5.06
CA ARG A 58 -14.56 6.62 -3.82
C ARG A 58 -13.53 7.74 -3.90
N LEU A 59 -13.00 8.00 -5.10
CA LEU A 59 -11.92 8.94 -5.34
C LEU A 59 -12.38 10.39 -5.00
N PRO A 60 -11.63 11.14 -4.19
CA PRO A 60 -12.00 12.50 -3.83
C PRO A 60 -11.94 13.43 -5.05
N ASN A 61 -12.89 14.37 -5.16
CA ASN A 61 -12.89 15.34 -6.26
C ASN A 61 -11.63 16.23 -6.29
N ASP A 62 -11.01 16.44 -5.13
CA ASP A 62 -9.76 17.20 -4.94
C ASP A 62 -8.49 16.34 -5.08
N PHE A 63 -8.62 15.08 -5.51
CA PHE A 63 -7.49 14.15 -5.54
C PHE A 63 -6.36 14.61 -6.44
N GLU A 64 -6.64 15.02 -7.68
CA GLU A 64 -5.60 15.47 -8.61
C GLU A 64 -4.89 16.73 -8.10
N THR A 65 -5.62 17.63 -7.44
CA THR A 65 -5.05 18.83 -6.82
C THR A 65 -4.11 18.49 -5.66
N LYS A 66 -4.51 17.56 -4.78
CA LYS A 66 -3.65 17.08 -3.70
C LYS A 66 -2.47 16.27 -4.23
N LEU A 67 -2.67 15.47 -5.27
CA LEU A 67 -1.63 14.69 -5.92
C LEU A 67 -0.52 15.59 -6.45
N ALA A 68 -0.87 16.68 -7.15
CA ALA A 68 0.10 17.66 -7.63
C ALA A 68 0.96 18.24 -6.48
N SER A 69 0.36 18.41 -5.30
CA SER A 69 1.06 18.89 -4.09
C SER A 69 2.05 17.87 -3.52
N THR A 70 1.95 16.59 -3.87
CA THR A 70 2.91 15.54 -3.45
C THR A 70 4.20 15.55 -4.26
N GLY A 71 4.23 16.27 -5.40
CA GLY A 71 5.35 16.29 -6.34
C GLY A 71 5.37 15.12 -7.34
N LEU A 72 4.37 14.23 -7.29
CA LEU A 72 4.16 13.19 -8.30
C LEU A 72 3.35 13.76 -9.48
N ASN A 73 3.95 13.83 -10.67
CA ASN A 73 3.27 14.31 -11.87
C ASN A 73 2.55 13.15 -12.58
N ALA A 74 1.48 12.65 -11.98
CA ALA A 74 0.73 11.54 -12.54
C ALA A 74 -0.75 11.88 -12.74
N LYS A 75 -1.37 11.23 -13.72
CA LYS A 75 -2.82 11.33 -14.00
C LYS A 75 -3.52 10.08 -13.55
N ILE A 76 -4.80 10.17 -13.19
CA ILE A 76 -5.61 8.99 -12.87
C ILE A 76 -5.94 8.28 -14.18
N SER A 77 -5.56 7.00 -14.29
CA SER A 77 -5.93 6.19 -15.45
C SER A 77 -7.41 5.83 -15.39
N LYS A 78 -8.05 5.73 -16.56
CA LYS A 78 -9.42 5.21 -16.67
C LYS A 78 -9.47 3.69 -16.50
N ASN A 79 -8.34 3.03 -16.67
CA ASN A 79 -8.22 1.59 -16.54
C ASN A 79 -8.08 1.20 -15.07
N THR A 80 -8.68 0.08 -14.72
CA THR A 80 -8.57 -0.49 -13.36
C THR A 80 -7.40 -1.45 -13.27
N ALA A 81 -6.68 -1.40 -12.14
CA ALA A 81 -5.73 -2.43 -11.75
C ALA A 81 -6.41 -3.56 -10.97
N ASP A 82 -5.92 -4.79 -11.13
CA ASP A 82 -6.36 -5.95 -10.36
C ASP A 82 -5.66 -5.99 -8.99
N ILE A 83 -6.05 -5.05 -8.13
CA ILE A 83 -5.53 -4.90 -6.75
C ILE A 83 -6.70 -4.67 -5.78
N THR A 84 -6.54 -5.08 -4.52
CA THR A 84 -7.58 -4.83 -3.49
C THR A 84 -7.46 -3.44 -2.86
N GLY A 85 -6.26 -2.86 -2.85
CA GLY A 85 -6.00 -1.52 -2.31
C GLY A 85 -4.56 -1.05 -2.57
N GLY A 86 -4.37 0.27 -2.51
CA GLY A 86 -3.20 1.00 -3.00
C GLY A 86 -3.38 1.43 -4.46
N PHE A 87 -2.28 1.55 -5.20
CA PHE A 87 -2.29 1.91 -6.62
C PHE A 87 -1.11 1.30 -7.37
N ILE A 88 -1.17 1.30 -8.70
CA ILE A 88 -0.01 1.03 -9.57
C ILE A 88 0.36 2.33 -10.26
N LEU A 89 1.64 2.69 -10.22
CA LEU A 89 2.17 3.81 -10.99
C LEU A 89 2.79 3.29 -12.30
N LYS A 90 2.22 3.66 -13.43
CA LYS A 90 2.73 3.32 -14.75
C LYS A 90 3.51 4.48 -15.36
N CYS A 91 4.82 4.32 -15.46
CA CYS A 91 5.77 5.25 -16.06
C CYS A 91 6.20 4.73 -17.44
N GLY A 92 5.38 4.94 -18.48
CA GLY A 92 5.63 4.39 -19.81
C GLY A 92 5.52 2.86 -19.81
N ASP A 93 6.64 2.18 -20.06
CA ASP A 93 6.72 0.71 -20.10
C ASP A 93 6.95 0.07 -18.72
N ILE A 94 7.21 0.87 -17.69
CA ILE A 94 7.50 0.40 -16.33
C ILE A 94 6.28 0.59 -15.45
N GLU A 95 5.92 -0.45 -14.69
CA GLU A 95 4.85 -0.41 -13.70
C GLU A 95 5.43 -0.61 -12.30
N GLU A 96 5.19 0.33 -11.40
CA GLU A 96 5.54 0.22 -9.98
C GLU A 96 4.31 -0.11 -9.16
N ASN A 97 4.36 -1.27 -8.50
CA ASN A 97 3.30 -1.74 -7.65
C ASN A 97 3.36 -1.07 -6.26
N MET A 98 2.48 -0.09 -6.04
CA MET A 98 2.29 0.57 -4.75
C MET A 98 1.04 0.06 -4.02
N SER A 99 0.65 -1.20 -4.26
CA SER A 99 -0.42 -1.87 -3.52
C SER A 99 -0.02 -2.06 -2.05
N PHE A 100 -1.00 -2.03 -1.15
CA PHE A 100 -0.72 -2.27 0.27
C PHE A 100 -0.11 -3.64 0.53
N SER A 101 -0.48 -4.66 -0.25
CA SER A 101 0.14 -5.98 -0.20
C SER A 101 1.63 -5.95 -0.55
N SER A 102 2.00 -5.20 -1.60
CA SER A 102 3.42 -5.04 -1.98
C SER A 102 4.17 -4.31 -0.88
N MET A 103 3.62 -3.19 -0.40
CA MET A 103 4.23 -2.37 0.65
C MET A 103 4.43 -3.11 1.97
N LEU A 104 3.45 -3.92 2.37
CA LEU A 104 3.56 -4.75 3.57
C LEU A 104 4.60 -5.85 3.37
N SER A 105 4.66 -6.44 2.16
CA SER A 105 5.67 -7.45 1.82
C SER A 105 7.08 -6.86 1.82
N ASP A 106 7.28 -5.64 1.30
CA ASP A 106 8.58 -4.95 1.31
C ASP A 106 9.05 -4.62 2.73
N ARG A 107 8.10 -4.38 3.65
CA ARG A 107 8.38 -4.15 5.07
C ARG A 107 8.31 -5.42 5.90
N ARG A 108 8.14 -6.58 5.26
CA ARG A 108 7.90 -7.85 5.96
C ARG A 108 9.02 -8.17 6.90
N GLU A 109 10.24 -8.14 6.40
CA GLU A 109 11.46 -8.43 7.16
C GLU A 109 11.61 -7.48 8.38
N GLN A 110 11.36 -6.18 8.20
CA GLN A 110 11.45 -5.20 9.30
C GLN A 110 10.39 -5.42 10.38
N ILE A 111 9.17 -5.79 9.98
CA ILE A 111 8.07 -6.08 10.92
C ILE A 111 8.31 -7.42 11.60
N GLU A 112 8.81 -8.43 10.89
CA GLU A 112 9.22 -9.71 11.46
C GLU A 112 10.32 -9.51 12.50
N ASP A 113 11.33 -8.68 12.22
CA ASP A 113 12.38 -8.32 13.19
C ASP A 113 11.83 -7.61 14.43
N LEU A 114 10.88 -6.69 14.25
CA LEU A 114 10.24 -5.98 15.37
C LEU A 114 9.39 -6.94 16.22
N ILE A 115 8.60 -7.82 15.60
CA ILE A 115 7.82 -8.85 16.29
C ILE A 115 8.73 -9.82 17.04
N ASN A 116 9.81 -10.29 16.40
CA ASN A 116 10.78 -11.18 17.03
C ASN A 116 11.44 -10.51 18.24
N ARG A 117 11.72 -9.20 18.18
CA ARG A 117 12.27 -8.44 19.29
C ARG A 117 11.27 -8.22 20.42
N GLU A 118 10.05 -7.77 20.14
CA GLU A 118 9.10 -7.36 21.18
C GLU A 118 8.36 -8.54 21.82
N LEU A 119 8.02 -9.58 21.04
CA LEU A 119 7.21 -10.72 21.52
C LEU A 119 8.07 -11.93 21.90
N PHE A 120 9.32 -12.00 21.45
CA PHE A 120 10.18 -13.18 21.62
C PHE A 120 11.63 -12.86 22.01
N ALA A 121 11.92 -11.65 22.52
CA ALA A 121 13.19 -11.39 23.19
C ALA A 121 13.35 -12.36 24.37
N GLU A 122 14.27 -13.30 24.23
CA GLU A 122 14.94 -13.98 25.35
C GLU A 122 16.09 -13.09 25.85
#